data_AF-A0A1C6Z2Z8-F1
#
_entry.id   AF-A0A1C6Z2Z8-F1
#
_cell.length_a   1.000
_cell.length_b   1.000
_cell.length_c   1.000
_cell.angle_alpha   90.00
_cell.angle_beta   90.00
_cell.angle_gamma   90.00
#
_symmetry.space_group_name_H-M   'P 1'
#
loop_
_entity.id
_entity.type
_entity.pdbx_description
1 polymer ?
#
loop_
_entity_poly.entity_id
_entity_poly.type
_entity_poly.pdbx_seq_one_letter_code
_entity_poly.pdbx_strand_id
1 'polypeptide(L)'
;MKQFNPREIAIIRQRAQRWPEWIDTLIADNATVLNHPLKVPTSGIATWNHYYYCPDHGVRLNWDYHHEHQHRCPVDNKIFSGEPYDGAWWRWMNGLNAKACYEVGLLWQVTANKEYFQRVRDLLLTYAAYYPDYQEHGGIPYNANGKMNAQALCEANCLLDFARGYDLICDNLSTDEKNVIRQQLLQPGAEFLMQQRHDQIHNHEVKINSAIAVIGLILEKEPYLNFALNTRYGLRYQLEHSLINGQLWFEGSLHYHLYALQGFLPSRKLLKEPNTAY
;
A
#
# COMPACT_ATOMS: atom_id res chain seq x y z
N MET A 1 6.69 17.04 -5.18
CA MET A 1 6.19 15.78 -5.80
C MET A 1 7.24 15.12 -6.73
N LYS A 2 7.34 13.78 -6.77
CA LYS A 2 8.29 12.97 -7.57
C LYS A 2 7.60 11.98 -8.53
N GLN A 3 6.42 11.45 -8.18
CA GLN A 3 5.70 10.46 -8.99
C GLN A 3 5.22 11.03 -10.32
N PHE A 4 4.76 12.28 -10.32
CA PHE A 4 4.27 12.96 -11.50
C PHE A 4 5.00 14.29 -11.67
N ASN A 5 5.36 14.61 -12.91
CA ASN A 5 5.82 15.95 -13.27
C ASN A 5 4.60 16.86 -13.56
N PRO A 6 4.78 18.19 -13.62
CA PRO A 6 3.67 19.13 -13.86
C PRO A 6 2.87 18.84 -15.14
N ARG A 7 3.52 18.34 -16.20
CA ARG A 7 2.86 17.99 -17.47
C ARG A 7 1.96 16.76 -17.30
N GLU A 8 2.42 15.74 -16.58
CA GLU A 8 1.62 14.55 -16.27
C GLU A 8 0.38 14.90 -15.44
N ILE A 9 0.52 15.76 -14.41
CA ILE A 9 -0.60 16.25 -13.61
C ILE A 9 -1.60 17.03 -14.48
N ALA A 10 -1.12 17.90 -15.38
CA ALA A 10 -2.00 18.63 -16.31
C ALA A 10 -2.80 17.67 -17.22
N ILE A 11 -2.17 16.60 -17.72
CA ILE A 11 -2.85 15.57 -18.51
C ILE A 11 -3.91 14.84 -17.68
N ILE A 12 -3.60 14.49 -16.43
CA ILE A 12 -4.56 13.85 -15.52
C ILE A 12 -5.76 14.76 -15.28
N ARG A 13 -5.55 16.05 -15.01
CA ARG A 13 -6.63 17.05 -14.88
C ARG A 13 -7.47 17.20 -16.14
N GLN A 14 -6.85 17.19 -17.32
CA GLN A 14 -7.59 17.29 -18.59
C GLN A 14 -8.45 16.03 -18.83
N ARG A 15 -7.89 14.84 -18.57
CA ARG A 15 -8.65 13.59 -18.64
C ARG A 15 -9.81 13.60 -17.65
N ALA A 16 -9.60 14.18 -16.48
CA ALA A 16 -10.60 14.27 -15.45
C ALA A 16 -11.83 15.08 -15.86
N GLN A 17 -11.60 16.19 -16.55
CA GLN A 17 -12.66 17.04 -17.10
C GLN A 17 -13.42 16.34 -18.23
N ARG A 18 -12.73 15.49 -19.00
CA ARG A 18 -13.33 14.78 -20.14
C ARG A 18 -14.18 13.58 -19.71
N TRP A 19 -13.85 12.94 -18.59
CA TRP A 19 -14.47 11.69 -18.14
C TRP A 19 -14.82 11.76 -16.65
N PRO A 20 -15.66 12.70 -16.20
CA PRO A 20 -15.85 13.03 -14.78
C PRO A 20 -16.28 11.83 -13.91
N GLU A 21 -16.85 10.78 -14.49
CA GLU A 21 -17.27 9.55 -13.81
C GLU A 21 -16.12 8.87 -13.06
N TRP A 22 -14.88 9.09 -13.48
CA TRP A 22 -13.70 8.60 -12.75
C TRP A 22 -13.55 9.26 -11.36
N ILE A 23 -13.96 10.52 -11.19
CA ILE A 23 -13.96 11.22 -9.89
C ILE A 23 -14.98 10.56 -9.00
N ASP A 24 -16.19 10.36 -9.53
CA ASP A 24 -17.29 9.73 -8.80
C ASP A 24 -16.93 8.30 -8.37
N THR A 25 -16.24 7.56 -9.26
CA THR A 25 -15.72 6.23 -8.96
C THR A 25 -14.71 6.27 -7.82
N LEU A 26 -13.71 7.16 -7.87
CA LEU A 26 -12.72 7.31 -6.80
C LEU A 26 -13.37 7.75 -5.48
N ILE A 27 -14.38 8.62 -5.51
CA ILE A 27 -15.12 9.01 -4.31
C ILE A 27 -15.88 7.81 -3.73
N ALA A 28 -16.61 7.07 -4.56
CA ALA A 28 -17.37 5.89 -4.15
C ALA A 28 -16.46 4.79 -3.59
N ASP A 29 -15.34 4.53 -4.26
CA ASP A 29 -14.34 3.54 -3.87
C ASP A 29 -13.66 3.85 -2.53
N ASN A 30 -13.67 5.12 -2.12
CA ASN A 30 -13.08 5.60 -0.87
C ASN A 30 -14.13 6.10 0.13
N ALA A 31 -15.42 5.85 -0.12
CA ALA A 31 -16.52 6.37 0.70
C ALA A 31 -16.38 5.98 2.18
N THR A 32 -15.91 4.77 2.49
CA THR A 32 -15.64 4.34 3.87
C THR A 32 -14.67 5.29 4.57
N VAL A 33 -13.54 5.60 3.94
CA VAL A 33 -12.51 6.47 4.54
C VAL A 33 -12.93 7.94 4.48
N LEU A 34 -13.66 8.38 3.45
CA LEU A 34 -14.09 9.77 3.30
C LEU A 34 -15.23 10.16 4.24
N ASN A 35 -16.18 9.26 4.49
CA ASN A 35 -17.45 9.58 5.15
C ASN A 35 -17.49 9.18 6.63
N HIS A 36 -16.44 8.56 7.16
CA HIS A 36 -16.35 8.16 8.56
C HIS A 36 -15.12 8.77 9.25
N PRO A 37 -15.09 8.80 10.59
CA PRO A 37 -13.88 9.13 11.35
C PRO A 37 -12.68 8.26 10.95
N LEU A 38 -11.46 8.75 11.17
CA LEU A 38 -10.26 7.94 10.93
C LEU A 38 -10.21 6.78 11.92
N LYS A 39 -10.06 5.55 11.41
CA LYS A 39 -9.75 4.35 12.20
C LYS A 39 -8.36 3.87 11.82
N VAL A 40 -7.40 4.12 12.69
CA VAL A 40 -6.01 3.67 12.59
C VAL A 40 -5.70 2.86 13.85
N PRO A 41 -5.13 1.64 13.75
CA PRO A 41 -4.89 0.81 14.92
C PRO A 41 -3.82 1.45 15.81
N THR A 42 -3.99 1.47 17.13
CA THR A 42 -2.96 2.05 18.02
C THR A 42 -1.82 1.08 18.32
N SER A 43 -2.05 -0.24 18.20
CA SER A 43 -1.07 -1.29 18.50
C SER A 43 -0.62 -2.09 17.27
N GLY A 44 -1.21 -1.83 16.09
CA GLY A 44 -0.81 -2.43 14.81
C GLY A 44 -1.22 -3.88 14.56
N ILE A 45 -1.90 -4.55 15.50
CA ILE A 45 -2.16 -5.99 15.42
C ILE A 45 -3.30 -6.29 14.44
N ALA A 46 -2.96 -6.93 13.33
CA ALA A 46 -3.91 -7.47 12.37
C ALA A 46 -3.58 -8.94 12.08
N THR A 47 -4.52 -9.71 11.53
CA THR A 47 -4.29 -11.12 11.18
C THR A 47 -4.37 -11.34 9.68
N TRP A 48 -4.25 -12.60 9.26
CA TRP A 48 -4.32 -12.96 7.85
C TRP A 48 -5.74 -12.76 7.31
N ASN A 49 -5.88 -12.14 6.14
CA ASN A 49 -7.17 -11.90 5.49
C ASN A 49 -7.96 -13.20 5.22
N HIS A 50 -7.27 -14.34 5.10
CA HIS A 50 -7.92 -15.64 4.91
C HIS A 50 -8.69 -16.14 6.14
N TYR A 51 -8.49 -15.53 7.30
CA TYR A 51 -9.30 -15.82 8.48
C TYR A 51 -10.69 -15.16 8.46
N TYR A 52 -10.94 -14.22 7.54
CA TYR A 52 -12.23 -13.51 7.47
C TYR A 52 -13.32 -14.28 6.71
N TYR A 53 -13.44 -15.58 6.97
CA TYR A 53 -14.38 -16.49 6.31
C TYR A 53 -15.16 -17.29 7.36
N CYS A 54 -16.44 -17.53 7.08
CA CYS A 54 -17.28 -18.38 7.90
C CYS A 54 -16.77 -19.83 7.80
N PRO A 55 -16.41 -20.48 8.93
CA PRO A 55 -15.92 -21.86 8.93
C PRO A 55 -16.99 -22.86 8.52
N ASP A 56 -18.27 -22.54 8.75
CA ASP A 56 -19.39 -23.44 8.46
C ASP A 56 -19.79 -23.40 6.96
N HIS A 57 -19.66 -22.24 6.32
CA HIS A 57 -20.18 -21.99 4.97
C HIS A 57 -19.11 -21.69 3.91
N GLY A 58 -17.85 -21.45 4.29
CA GLY A 58 -16.77 -21.12 3.36
C GLY A 58 -16.91 -19.77 2.65
N VAL A 59 -17.87 -18.94 3.06
CA VAL A 59 -18.09 -17.60 2.51
C VAL A 59 -17.39 -16.54 3.34
N ARG A 60 -17.05 -15.42 2.70
CA ARG A 60 -16.45 -14.30 3.41
C ARG A 60 -17.45 -13.69 4.40
N LEU A 61 -16.98 -13.34 5.60
CA LEU A 61 -17.80 -12.63 6.58
C LEU A 61 -18.09 -11.20 6.10
N ASN A 62 -19.22 -10.65 6.53
CA ASN A 62 -19.58 -9.26 6.24
C ASN A 62 -18.60 -8.35 6.98
N TRP A 63 -17.96 -7.45 6.25
CA TRP A 63 -17.14 -6.39 6.83
C TRP A 63 -18.01 -5.15 7.02
N ASP A 64 -18.03 -4.61 8.24
CA ASP A 64 -18.80 -3.43 8.61
C ASP A 64 -17.91 -2.49 9.41
N TYR A 65 -17.83 -1.23 8.96
CA TYR A 65 -17.01 -0.20 9.59
C TYR A 65 -17.37 0.03 11.07
N HIS A 66 -18.66 -0.08 11.42
CA HIS A 66 -19.16 0.21 12.76
C HIS A 66 -19.03 -0.97 13.73
N HIS A 67 -18.77 -2.18 13.22
CA HIS A 67 -18.80 -3.41 14.02
C HIS A 67 -17.49 -4.19 13.89
N GLU A 68 -16.44 -3.68 14.53
CA GLU A 68 -15.08 -4.26 14.47
C GLU A 68 -14.93 -5.57 15.25
N HIS A 69 -15.90 -5.94 16.09
CA HIS A 69 -15.90 -7.17 16.90
C HIS A 69 -17.10 -8.09 16.61
N GLN A 70 -17.87 -7.81 15.55
CA GLN A 70 -19.03 -8.62 15.17
C GLN A 70 -19.02 -8.94 13.68
N HIS A 71 -18.55 -10.13 13.35
CA HIS A 71 -18.31 -10.56 11.98
C HIS A 71 -19.40 -11.53 11.56
N ARG A 72 -20.40 -11.01 10.85
CA ARG A 72 -21.62 -11.74 10.50
C ARG A 72 -21.40 -12.60 9.25
N CYS A 73 -21.78 -13.87 9.33
CA CYS A 73 -21.90 -14.71 8.13
C CYS A 73 -23.12 -14.27 7.30
N PRO A 74 -22.96 -14.06 5.97
CA PRO A 74 -24.07 -13.63 5.13
C PRO A 74 -25.14 -14.70 4.87
N VAL A 75 -24.90 -15.96 5.25
CA VAL A 75 -25.84 -17.08 4.98
C VAL A 75 -26.83 -17.28 6.11
N ASP A 76 -26.34 -17.36 7.35
CA ASP A 76 -27.14 -17.72 8.53
C ASP A 76 -27.16 -16.62 9.61
N ASN A 77 -26.48 -15.49 9.36
CA ASN A 77 -26.32 -14.38 10.28
C ASN A 77 -25.56 -14.71 11.58
N LYS A 78 -24.92 -15.88 11.69
CA LYS A 78 -24.06 -16.24 12.83
C LYS A 78 -22.94 -15.22 12.98
N ILE A 79 -22.68 -14.81 14.22
CA ILE A 79 -21.67 -13.81 14.56
C ILE A 79 -20.41 -14.52 15.05
N PHE A 80 -19.28 -14.16 14.46
CA PHE A 80 -17.95 -14.51 14.92
C PHE A 80 -17.31 -13.26 15.55
N SER A 81 -16.49 -13.44 16.58
CA SER A 81 -15.89 -12.34 17.35
C SER A 81 -14.54 -12.78 17.94
N GLY A 82 -13.66 -11.82 18.21
CA GLY A 82 -12.33 -12.09 18.73
C GLY A 82 -11.37 -12.55 17.65
N GLU A 83 -10.14 -12.87 18.05
CA GLU A 83 -9.14 -13.38 17.11
C GLU A 83 -9.51 -14.78 16.58
N PRO A 84 -9.26 -15.06 15.29
CA PRO A 84 -8.50 -14.23 14.34
C PRO A 84 -9.36 -13.20 13.56
N TYR A 85 -10.65 -13.06 13.84
CA TYR A 85 -11.57 -12.29 13.01
C TYR A 85 -11.40 -10.78 13.18
N ASP A 86 -11.22 -10.30 14.41
CA ASP A 86 -10.99 -8.89 14.74
C ASP A 86 -9.73 -8.37 14.02
N GLY A 87 -8.62 -9.11 14.08
CA GLY A 87 -7.41 -8.74 13.35
C GLY A 87 -7.58 -8.80 11.83
N ALA A 88 -8.41 -9.68 11.29
CA ALA A 88 -8.65 -9.77 9.86
C ALA A 88 -9.56 -8.63 9.37
N TRP A 89 -10.44 -8.11 10.24
CA TRP A 89 -11.15 -6.86 10.05
C TRP A 89 -10.18 -5.68 9.96
N TRP A 90 -9.19 -5.61 10.86
CA TRP A 90 -8.15 -4.57 10.83
C TRP A 90 -7.27 -4.64 9.59
N ARG A 91 -6.93 -5.86 9.14
CA ARG A 91 -6.24 -6.06 7.86
C ARG A 91 -7.00 -5.44 6.70
N TRP A 92 -8.34 -5.51 6.69
CA TRP A 92 -9.14 -4.86 5.67
C TRP A 92 -9.13 -3.34 5.81
N MET A 93 -9.32 -2.81 7.03
CA MET A 93 -9.31 -1.38 7.30
C MET A 93 -7.97 -0.72 6.93
N ASN A 94 -6.84 -1.37 7.23
CA ASN A 94 -5.50 -0.91 6.82
C ASN A 94 -5.37 -0.83 5.29
N GLY A 95 -5.94 -1.81 4.57
CA GLY A 95 -5.99 -1.79 3.11
C GLY A 95 -6.83 -0.63 2.56
N LEU A 96 -7.98 -0.35 3.18
CA LEU A 96 -8.83 0.79 2.81
C LEU A 96 -8.10 2.12 3.07
N ASN A 97 -7.45 2.26 4.22
CA ASN A 97 -6.68 3.45 4.57
C ASN A 97 -5.52 3.69 3.58
N ALA A 98 -4.77 2.65 3.24
CA ALA A 98 -3.67 2.75 2.28
C ALA A 98 -4.16 3.13 0.88
N LYS A 99 -5.18 2.43 0.36
CA LYS A 99 -5.81 2.74 -0.93
C LYS A 99 -6.28 4.20 -0.97
N ALA A 100 -7.00 4.63 0.06
CA ALA A 100 -7.49 6.00 0.17
C ALA A 100 -6.36 7.02 0.24
N CYS A 101 -5.25 6.73 0.92
CA CYS A 101 -4.10 7.63 0.96
C CYS A 101 -3.61 8.00 -0.44
N TYR A 102 -3.54 7.02 -1.36
CA TYR A 102 -3.15 7.28 -2.73
C TYR A 102 -4.28 7.91 -3.56
N GLU A 103 -5.46 7.30 -3.57
CA GLU A 103 -6.57 7.69 -4.46
C GLU A 103 -7.19 9.02 -4.07
N VAL A 104 -7.35 9.29 -2.77
CA VAL A 104 -7.80 10.60 -2.28
C VAL A 104 -6.71 11.67 -2.51
N GLY A 105 -5.44 11.28 -2.48
CA GLY A 105 -4.34 12.15 -2.92
C GLY A 105 -4.45 12.55 -4.39
N LEU A 106 -4.92 11.65 -5.26
CA LEU A 106 -5.21 11.96 -6.66
C LEU A 106 -6.43 12.88 -6.77
N LEU A 107 -7.48 12.63 -6.00
CA LEU A 107 -8.65 13.51 -5.91
C LEU A 107 -8.24 14.94 -5.50
N TRP A 108 -7.34 15.09 -4.53
CA TRP A 108 -6.75 16.39 -4.19
C TRP A 108 -6.08 17.04 -5.41
N GLN A 109 -5.21 16.30 -6.11
CA GLN A 109 -4.46 16.84 -7.23
C GLN A 109 -5.34 17.30 -8.40
N VAL A 110 -6.50 16.66 -8.62
CA VAL A 110 -7.39 16.99 -9.74
C VAL A 110 -8.48 17.99 -9.40
N THR A 111 -9.00 17.97 -8.17
CA THR A 111 -10.10 18.84 -7.76
C THR A 111 -9.64 20.08 -7.00
N ALA A 112 -8.45 20.04 -6.39
CA ALA A 112 -7.99 21.02 -5.41
C ALA A 112 -8.96 21.20 -4.21
N ASN A 113 -9.83 20.22 -3.92
CA ASN A 113 -10.66 20.24 -2.73
C ASN A 113 -9.82 19.93 -1.48
N LYS A 114 -9.73 20.92 -0.57
CA LYS A 114 -8.92 20.84 0.66
C LYS A 114 -9.32 19.70 1.60
N GLU A 115 -10.56 19.23 1.56
CA GLU A 115 -11.01 18.09 2.38
C GLU A 115 -10.23 16.81 2.04
N TYR A 116 -9.93 16.58 0.75
CA TYR A 116 -9.13 15.45 0.31
C TYR A 116 -7.68 15.56 0.78
N PHE A 117 -7.10 16.76 0.72
CA PHE A 117 -5.77 17.03 1.27
C PHE A 117 -5.74 16.75 2.78
N GLN A 118 -6.69 17.31 3.54
CA GLN A 118 -6.78 17.12 4.99
C GLN A 118 -6.91 15.64 5.35
N ARG A 119 -7.77 14.90 4.64
CA ARG A 119 -7.97 13.47 4.89
C ARG A 119 -6.68 12.66 4.74
N VAL A 120 -5.94 12.87 3.66
CA VAL A 120 -4.66 12.15 3.40
C VAL A 120 -3.61 12.57 4.43
N ARG A 121 -3.51 13.87 4.72
CA ARG A 121 -2.59 14.39 5.74
C ARG A 121 -2.85 13.77 7.12
N ASP A 122 -4.10 13.83 7.57
CA ASP A 122 -4.48 13.37 8.91
C ASP A 122 -4.26 11.85 9.03
N LEU A 123 -4.54 11.08 7.97
CA LEU A 123 -4.26 9.65 7.91
C LEU A 123 -2.75 9.36 8.05
N LEU A 124 -1.90 10.04 7.26
CA LEU A 124 -0.45 9.85 7.32
C LEU A 124 0.14 10.26 8.68
N LEU A 125 -0.30 11.38 9.25
CA LEU A 125 0.15 11.83 10.57
C LEU A 125 -0.29 10.86 11.68
N THR A 126 -1.52 10.32 11.58
CA THR A 126 -2.02 9.36 12.57
C THR A 126 -1.23 8.05 12.50
N TYR A 127 -0.96 7.51 11.31
CA TYR A 127 -0.07 6.35 11.18
C TYR A 127 1.35 6.67 11.65
N ALA A 128 1.88 7.85 11.34
CA ALA A 128 3.21 8.27 11.81
C ALA A 128 3.30 8.37 13.34
N ALA A 129 2.20 8.66 14.03
CA ALA A 129 2.17 8.69 15.49
C ALA A 129 2.25 7.30 16.13
N TYR A 130 1.71 6.26 15.49
CA TYR A 130 1.61 4.91 16.09
C TYR A 130 2.57 3.87 15.49
N TYR A 131 2.92 4.01 14.21
CA TYR A 131 3.73 3.02 13.47
C TYR A 131 5.08 2.67 14.11
N PRO A 132 5.83 3.62 14.73
CA PRO A 132 7.06 3.29 15.43
C PRO A 132 6.87 2.22 16.51
N ASP A 133 5.76 2.28 17.24
CA ASP A 133 5.48 1.43 18.41
C ASP A 133 4.83 0.08 18.08
N TYR A 134 4.34 -0.10 16.85
CA TYR A 134 3.79 -1.38 16.41
C TYR A 134 4.83 -2.49 16.58
N GLN A 135 4.38 -3.65 17.04
CA GLN A 135 5.23 -4.82 17.20
C GLN A 135 5.24 -5.64 15.90
N GLU A 136 6.41 -6.21 15.58
CA GLU A 136 6.48 -7.21 14.54
C GLU A 136 5.65 -8.43 14.93
N HIS A 137 4.76 -8.85 14.04
CA HIS A 137 3.90 -10.01 14.24
C HIS A 137 3.58 -10.68 12.91
N GLY A 138 3.03 -11.89 12.99
CA GLY A 138 2.75 -12.70 11.82
C GLY A 138 2.79 -14.17 12.18
N GLY A 139 3.73 -14.91 11.59
CA GLY A 139 3.79 -16.37 11.69
C GLY A 139 2.93 -17.10 10.65
N ILE A 140 2.61 -16.42 9.54
CA ILE A 140 2.00 -17.08 8.38
C ILE A 140 3.08 -17.94 7.71
N PRO A 141 2.86 -19.25 7.52
CA PRO A 141 3.85 -20.12 6.90
C PRO A 141 4.35 -19.57 5.56
N TYR A 142 5.67 -19.58 5.37
CA TYR A 142 6.37 -19.12 4.16
C TYR A 142 6.30 -17.60 3.87
N ASN A 143 5.71 -16.80 4.77
CA ASN A 143 5.63 -15.36 4.62
C ASN A 143 6.45 -14.66 5.70
N ALA A 144 7.17 -13.61 5.30
CA ALA A 144 7.82 -12.71 6.24
C ALA A 144 6.78 -11.92 7.05
N ASN A 145 7.12 -11.54 8.27
CA ASN A 145 6.21 -10.87 9.21
C ASN A 145 5.93 -9.43 8.80
N GLY A 146 4.88 -8.83 9.37
CA GLY A 146 4.59 -7.40 9.22
C GLY A 146 4.52 -6.68 10.56
N LYS A 147 4.07 -5.41 10.53
CA LYS A 147 3.89 -4.57 11.72
C LYS A 147 2.46 -4.08 11.86
N MET A 148 1.90 -3.48 10.80
CA MET A 148 0.49 -3.10 10.74
C MET A 148 -0.38 -4.26 10.20
N ASN A 149 0.24 -5.17 9.46
CA ASN A 149 -0.39 -6.37 8.90
C ASN A 149 0.39 -7.63 9.32
N ALA A 150 -0.23 -8.80 9.26
CA ALA A 150 0.40 -10.07 9.62
C ALA A 150 1.51 -10.56 8.66
N GLN A 151 1.76 -9.87 7.54
CA GLN A 151 2.80 -10.25 6.57
C GLN A 151 3.42 -9.06 5.84
N ALA A 152 4.71 -9.16 5.52
CA ALA A 152 5.50 -8.14 4.84
C ALA A 152 4.95 -7.74 3.47
N LEU A 153 4.32 -8.65 2.73
CA LEU A 153 3.63 -8.33 1.47
C LEU A 153 2.56 -7.25 1.67
N CYS A 154 1.72 -7.43 2.70
CA CYS A 154 0.62 -6.52 2.98
C CYS A 154 1.15 -5.20 3.54
N GLU A 155 2.19 -5.27 4.37
CA GLU A 155 2.95 -4.14 4.86
C GLU A 155 3.47 -3.28 3.69
N ALA A 156 4.15 -3.92 2.72
CA ALA A 156 4.73 -3.27 1.56
C ALA A 156 3.67 -2.58 0.69
N ASN A 157 2.54 -3.25 0.42
CA ASN A 157 1.45 -2.62 -0.32
C ASN A 157 0.91 -1.38 0.39
N CYS A 158 0.73 -1.43 1.72
CA CYS A 158 0.22 -0.28 2.46
C CYS A 158 1.22 0.88 2.49
N LEU A 159 2.50 0.58 2.79
CA LEU A 159 3.57 1.57 2.81
C LEU A 159 3.82 2.21 1.44
N LEU A 160 3.68 1.44 0.36
CA LEU A 160 3.74 1.96 -1.00
C LEU A 160 2.67 3.02 -1.24
N ASP A 161 1.39 2.72 -0.95
CA ASP A 161 0.31 3.68 -1.19
C ASP A 161 0.35 4.87 -0.21
N PHE A 162 0.85 4.69 1.02
CA PHE A 162 1.19 5.79 1.91
C PHE A 162 2.26 6.72 1.32
N ALA A 163 3.35 6.15 0.80
CA ALA A 163 4.41 6.93 0.15
C ALA A 163 3.87 7.69 -1.06
N ARG A 164 3.03 7.04 -1.87
CA ARG A 164 2.42 7.65 -3.05
C ARG A 164 1.42 8.75 -2.69
N GLY A 165 0.61 8.55 -1.65
CA GLY A 165 -0.28 9.58 -1.12
C GLY A 165 0.47 10.78 -0.55
N TYR A 166 1.52 10.53 0.25
CA TYR A 166 2.42 11.57 0.76
C TYR A 166 2.97 12.43 -0.37
N ASP A 167 3.52 11.81 -1.41
CA ASP A 167 4.13 12.55 -2.51
C ASP A 167 3.12 13.39 -3.31
N LEU A 168 1.84 13.01 -3.34
CA LEU A 168 0.75 13.79 -3.94
C LEU A 168 0.35 15.01 -3.11
N ILE A 169 0.64 15.04 -1.81
CA ILE A 169 0.25 16.16 -0.93
C ILE A 169 1.45 16.96 -0.39
N CYS A 170 2.66 16.46 -0.57
CA CYS A 170 3.85 16.95 0.14
C CYS A 170 4.11 18.44 -0.12
N ASP A 171 3.85 18.96 -1.31
CA ASP A 171 4.10 20.37 -1.62
C ASP A 171 3.23 21.34 -0.77
N ASN A 172 2.15 20.84 -0.15
CA ASN A 172 1.24 21.61 0.71
C ASN A 172 1.37 21.31 2.21
N LEU A 173 2.23 20.38 2.60
CA LEU A 173 2.53 20.10 4.01
C LEU A 173 3.53 21.12 4.58
N SER A 174 3.37 21.44 5.87
CA SER A 174 4.40 22.16 6.63
C SER A 174 5.69 21.34 6.75
N THR A 175 6.79 22.00 7.09
CA THR A 175 8.08 21.33 7.31
C THR A 175 8.01 20.29 8.42
N ASP A 176 7.29 20.58 9.51
CA ASP A 176 7.16 19.66 10.64
C ASP A 176 6.33 18.43 10.28
N GLU A 177 5.20 18.60 9.60
CA GLU A 177 4.38 17.47 9.11
C GLU A 177 5.18 16.58 8.14
N LYS A 178 5.96 17.18 7.22
CA LYS A 178 6.87 16.43 6.35
C LYS A 178 7.88 15.62 7.17
N ASN A 179 8.52 16.24 8.15
CA ASN A 179 9.53 15.58 8.97
C ASN A 179 8.94 14.41 9.75
N VAL A 180 7.77 14.61 10.37
CA VAL A 180 7.07 13.55 11.12
C VAL A 180 6.74 12.37 10.20
N ILE A 181 6.09 12.59 9.06
CA ILE A 181 5.71 11.49 8.15
C ILE A 181 6.94 10.77 7.60
N ARG A 182 7.98 11.52 7.21
CA ARG A 182 9.21 10.95 6.66
C ARG A 182 9.95 10.11 7.69
N GLN A 183 10.11 10.62 8.92
CA GLN A 183 10.96 10.01 9.95
C GLN A 183 10.24 8.96 10.79
N GLN A 184 8.92 9.05 10.95
CA GLN A 184 8.16 8.16 11.84
C GLN A 184 7.32 7.12 11.08
N LEU A 185 7.06 7.31 9.78
CA LEU A 185 6.32 6.34 8.97
C LEU A 185 7.14 5.78 7.81
N LEU A 186 7.58 6.64 6.88
CA LEU A 186 8.19 6.17 5.63
C LEU A 186 9.57 5.54 5.85
N GLN A 187 10.46 6.21 6.58
CA GLN A 187 11.79 5.68 6.85
C GLN A 187 11.76 4.38 7.68
N PRO A 188 11.06 4.31 8.84
CA PRO A 188 10.96 3.07 9.59
C PRO A 188 10.26 1.97 8.80
N GLY A 189 9.28 2.31 7.96
CA GLY A 189 8.63 1.39 7.04
C GLY A 189 9.60 0.75 6.05
N ALA A 190 10.42 1.55 5.36
CA ALA A 190 11.44 1.03 4.45
C ALA A 190 12.50 0.18 5.18
N GLU A 191 12.98 0.63 6.33
CA GLU A 191 13.97 -0.11 7.13
C GLU A 191 13.43 -1.45 7.61
N PHE A 192 12.16 -1.51 8.03
CA PHE A 192 11.48 -2.76 8.37
C PHE A 192 11.37 -3.67 7.14
N LEU A 193 10.88 -3.16 6.01
CA LEU A 193 10.74 -3.95 4.78
C LEU A 193 12.06 -4.51 4.28
N MET A 194 13.17 -3.77 4.42
CA MET A 194 14.51 -4.26 4.06
C MET A 194 14.92 -5.47 4.91
N GLN A 195 14.52 -5.54 6.18
CA GLN A 195 14.79 -6.68 7.07
C GLN A 195 13.94 -7.90 6.71
N GLN A 196 12.73 -7.70 6.18
CA GLN A 196 11.78 -8.75 5.83
C GLN A 196 11.96 -9.28 4.38
N ARG A 197 12.82 -8.65 3.58
CA ARG A 197 13.04 -8.99 2.17
C ARG A 197 13.94 -10.22 2.06
N HIS A 198 13.44 -11.31 1.47
CA HIS A 198 14.19 -12.55 1.31
C HIS A 198 14.91 -12.66 -0.04
N ASP A 199 15.96 -13.49 -0.09
CA ASP A 199 16.75 -13.78 -1.28
C ASP A 199 16.02 -14.81 -2.19
N GLN A 200 14.88 -14.42 -2.78
CA GLN A 200 14.06 -15.30 -3.63
C GLN A 200 13.42 -14.60 -4.83
N ILE A 201 13.17 -15.35 -5.90
CA ILE A 201 12.26 -14.93 -6.97
C ILE A 201 10.84 -15.15 -6.46
N HIS A 202 10.08 -14.07 -6.25
CA HIS A 202 8.71 -14.16 -5.75
C HIS A 202 8.00 -12.82 -5.93
N ASN A 203 6.69 -12.86 -6.21
CA ASN A 203 5.88 -11.64 -6.27
C ASN A 203 5.93 -10.81 -4.96
N HIS A 204 6.14 -11.44 -3.79
CA HIS A 204 6.28 -10.75 -2.51
C HIS A 204 7.50 -9.83 -2.51
N GLU A 205 8.65 -10.33 -2.94
CA GLU A 205 9.88 -9.54 -3.00
C GLU A 205 9.76 -8.41 -4.03
N VAL A 206 9.01 -8.60 -5.11
CA VAL A 206 8.71 -7.51 -6.06
C VAL A 206 7.93 -6.40 -5.37
N LYS A 207 6.88 -6.71 -4.59
CA LYS A 207 6.11 -5.69 -3.86
C LYS A 207 6.95 -5.00 -2.79
N ILE A 208 7.72 -5.76 -2.02
CA ILE A 208 8.61 -5.24 -0.98
C ILE A 208 9.64 -4.28 -1.59
N ASN A 209 10.36 -4.71 -2.62
CA ASN A 209 11.34 -3.86 -3.30
C ASN A 209 10.69 -2.64 -3.97
N SER A 210 9.48 -2.76 -4.50
CA SER A 210 8.75 -1.63 -5.07
C SER A 210 8.46 -0.54 -4.04
N ALA A 211 7.96 -0.93 -2.87
CA ALA A 211 7.73 -0.02 -1.76
C ALA A 211 9.03 0.66 -1.30
N ILE A 212 10.11 -0.11 -1.09
CA ILE A 212 11.42 0.42 -0.68
C ILE A 212 11.97 1.39 -1.74
N ALA A 213 11.86 1.07 -3.03
CA ALA A 213 12.33 1.94 -4.11
C ALA A 213 11.58 3.27 -4.17
N VAL A 214 10.24 3.24 -4.07
CA VAL A 214 9.41 4.45 -4.09
C VAL A 214 9.68 5.31 -2.85
N ILE A 215 9.79 4.70 -1.68
CA ILE A 215 10.17 5.40 -0.45
C ILE A 215 11.59 5.98 -0.59
N GLY A 216 12.55 5.23 -1.10
CA GLY A 216 13.92 5.68 -1.37
C GLY A 216 13.96 6.90 -2.28
N LEU A 217 13.16 6.92 -3.35
CA LEU A 217 13.03 8.06 -4.25
C LEU A 217 12.46 9.30 -3.54
N ILE A 218 11.40 9.12 -2.75
CA ILE A 218 10.74 10.22 -2.03
C ILE A 218 11.62 10.77 -0.90
N LEU A 219 12.32 9.90 -0.20
CA LEU A 219 13.23 10.26 0.87
C LEU A 219 14.60 10.73 0.36
N GLU A 220 14.88 10.55 -0.93
CA GLU A 220 16.17 10.83 -1.57
C GLU A 220 17.31 10.04 -0.89
N LYS A 221 17.06 8.76 -0.59
CA LYS A 221 17.99 7.85 0.08
C LYS A 221 18.52 6.80 -0.90
N GLU A 222 19.70 7.08 -1.45
CA GLU A 222 20.42 6.15 -2.35
C GLU A 222 20.59 4.72 -1.81
N PRO A 223 20.88 4.49 -0.51
CA PRO A 223 20.98 3.12 0.00
C PRO A 223 19.70 2.30 -0.18
N TYR A 224 18.52 2.91 -0.05
CA TYR A 224 17.23 2.23 -0.24
C TYR A 224 16.99 1.93 -1.72
N LEU A 225 17.32 2.87 -2.60
CA LEU A 225 17.25 2.66 -4.05
C LEU A 225 18.18 1.52 -4.49
N ASN A 226 19.44 1.54 -4.04
CA ASN A 226 20.40 0.51 -4.40
C ASN A 226 19.97 -0.87 -3.91
N PHE A 227 19.48 -0.98 -2.67
CA PHE A 227 18.92 -2.23 -2.14
C PHE A 227 17.76 -2.74 -2.99
N ALA A 228 16.75 -1.90 -3.24
CA ALA A 228 15.54 -2.34 -3.92
C ALA A 228 15.77 -2.67 -5.42
N LEU A 229 16.71 -1.99 -6.08
CA LEU A 229 16.87 -2.09 -7.54
C LEU A 229 18.00 -3.04 -7.95
N ASN A 230 19.14 -3.01 -7.26
CA ASN A 230 20.41 -3.50 -7.78
C ASN A 230 21.00 -4.69 -7.03
N THR A 231 20.59 -4.96 -5.79
CA THR A 231 21.08 -6.16 -5.10
C THR A 231 20.52 -7.42 -5.75
N ARG A 232 21.11 -8.57 -5.43
CA ARG A 232 20.52 -9.86 -5.81
C ARG A 232 19.06 -9.92 -5.35
N TYR A 233 18.17 -10.39 -6.23
CA TYR A 233 16.70 -10.38 -6.04
C TYR A 233 16.04 -9.00 -5.91
N GLY A 234 16.77 -7.91 -6.16
CA GLY A 234 16.20 -6.59 -6.43
C GLY A 234 15.37 -6.58 -7.73
N LEU A 235 14.69 -5.47 -8.00
CA LEU A 235 13.74 -5.38 -9.12
C LEU A 235 14.37 -5.71 -10.49
N ARG A 236 15.63 -5.31 -10.76
CA ARG A 236 16.31 -5.67 -12.01
C ARG A 236 16.56 -7.17 -12.11
N TYR A 237 17.07 -7.76 -11.03
CA TYR A 237 17.31 -9.20 -10.95
C TYR A 237 16.01 -10.00 -11.17
N GLN A 238 14.92 -9.57 -10.52
CA GLN A 238 13.60 -10.20 -10.72
C GLN A 238 13.21 -10.14 -12.20
N LEU A 239 13.27 -8.98 -12.85
CA LEU A 239 12.91 -8.88 -14.29
C LEU A 239 13.75 -9.79 -15.19
N GLU A 240 15.04 -9.90 -14.91
CA GLU A 240 15.99 -10.68 -15.71
C GLU A 240 15.84 -12.21 -15.53
N HIS A 241 15.40 -12.68 -14.35
CA HIS A 241 15.49 -14.09 -13.97
C HIS A 241 14.14 -14.75 -13.64
N SER A 242 13.05 -14.00 -13.54
CA SER A 242 11.74 -14.50 -13.05
C SER A 242 10.81 -15.03 -14.13
N LEU A 243 11.19 -14.95 -15.42
CA LEU A 243 10.34 -15.35 -16.52
C LEU A 243 10.65 -16.78 -16.95
N ILE A 244 9.61 -17.59 -17.09
CA ILE A 244 9.71 -18.92 -17.69
C ILE A 244 9.61 -18.83 -19.22
N ASN A 245 9.79 -19.97 -19.90
CA ASN A 245 9.59 -20.09 -21.34
C ASN A 245 8.20 -19.53 -21.73
N GLY A 246 8.17 -18.59 -22.67
CA GLY A 246 6.95 -17.86 -23.05
C GLY A 246 6.73 -16.52 -22.33
N GLN A 247 7.74 -16.01 -21.60
CA GLN A 247 7.72 -14.69 -20.94
C GLN A 247 6.66 -14.54 -19.84
N LEU A 248 6.13 -15.65 -19.33
CA LEU A 248 5.22 -15.66 -18.18
C LEU A 248 6.01 -15.57 -16.87
N TRP A 249 5.40 -14.98 -15.84
CA TRP A 249 5.97 -14.97 -14.49
C TRP A 249 6.09 -16.40 -13.94
N PHE A 250 7.18 -16.71 -13.21
CA PHE A 250 7.51 -18.09 -12.84
C PHE A 250 6.45 -18.83 -12.02
N GLU A 251 5.59 -18.11 -11.28
CA GLU A 251 4.48 -18.72 -10.52
C GLU A 251 3.38 -19.30 -11.42
N GLY A 252 3.52 -19.17 -12.75
CA GLY A 252 2.80 -19.98 -13.72
C GLY A 252 1.31 -19.65 -13.89
N SER A 253 0.80 -18.60 -13.23
CA SER A 253 -0.58 -18.15 -13.36
C SER A 253 -0.68 -16.74 -13.92
N LEU A 254 -1.72 -16.48 -14.71
CA LEU A 254 -2.02 -15.14 -15.22
C LEU A 254 -2.29 -14.15 -14.09
N HIS A 255 -2.91 -14.60 -13.00
CA HIS A 255 -3.15 -13.77 -11.83
C HIS A 255 -1.83 -13.25 -11.25
N TYR A 256 -0.89 -14.15 -10.94
CA TYR A 256 0.39 -13.75 -10.36
C TYR A 256 1.30 -13.02 -11.35
N HIS A 257 1.18 -13.29 -12.65
CA HIS A 257 1.87 -12.49 -13.66
C HIS A 257 1.45 -11.02 -13.62
N LEU A 258 0.14 -10.75 -13.61
CA LEU A 258 -0.37 -9.37 -13.50
C LEU A 258 -0.09 -8.76 -12.14
N TYR A 259 -0.13 -9.55 -11.07
CA TYR A 259 0.16 -9.07 -9.71
C TYR A 259 1.63 -8.66 -9.55
N ALA A 260 2.57 -9.45 -10.08
CA ALA A 260 3.99 -9.10 -10.14
C ALA A 260 4.22 -7.87 -11.04
N LEU A 261 3.62 -7.83 -12.24
CA LEU A 261 3.69 -6.68 -13.14
C LEU A 261 3.24 -5.38 -12.46
N GLN A 262 2.12 -5.42 -11.74
CA GLN A 262 1.63 -4.28 -10.94
C GLN A 262 2.68 -3.82 -9.92
N GLY A 263 3.49 -4.72 -9.37
CA GLY A 263 4.58 -4.38 -8.45
C GLY A 263 5.73 -3.62 -9.12
N PHE A 264 6.02 -3.86 -10.39
CA PHE A 264 7.08 -3.13 -11.10
C PHE A 264 6.67 -1.72 -11.53
N LEU A 265 5.37 -1.49 -11.79
CA LEU A 265 4.89 -0.22 -12.37
C LEU A 265 5.18 1.04 -11.54
N PRO A 266 5.05 1.07 -10.20
CA PRO A 266 5.39 2.24 -9.38
C PRO A 266 6.86 2.66 -9.53
N SER A 267 7.77 1.70 -9.66
CA SER A 267 9.21 1.92 -9.78
C SER A 267 9.68 2.06 -11.23
N ARG A 268 8.77 2.06 -12.22
CA ARG A 268 9.12 2.06 -13.65
C ARG A 268 10.04 3.21 -14.06
N LYS A 269 9.90 4.39 -13.44
CA LYS A 269 10.73 5.57 -13.74
C LYS A 269 12.19 5.37 -13.31
N LEU A 270 12.41 4.55 -12.27
CA LEU A 270 13.73 4.21 -11.73
C LEU A 270 14.38 3.04 -12.49
N LEU A 271 13.54 2.18 -13.09
CA LEU A 271 13.97 1.02 -13.86
C LEU A 271 14.38 1.36 -15.29
N LYS A 272 14.06 2.57 -15.78
CA LYS A 272 14.60 3.05 -17.05
C LYS A 272 16.11 3.18 -16.96
N GLU A 273 16.83 2.69 -17.97
CA GLU A 273 18.25 2.97 -18.08
C GLU A 273 18.48 4.48 -18.25
N PRO A 274 19.51 5.07 -17.61
CA PRO A 274 19.80 6.50 -17.70
C PRO A 274 20.03 7.04 -19.12
N ASN A 275 20.13 6.20 -20.15
CA ASN A 275 20.54 6.57 -21.51
C ASN A 275 19.49 6.36 -22.62
N THR A 276 18.21 6.18 -22.29
CA THR A 276 17.16 6.33 -23.32
C THR A 276 16.69 7.79 -23.35
N ALA A 277 17.46 8.61 -24.07
CA ALA A 277 17.06 9.95 -24.49
C ALA A 277 15.73 9.87 -25.27
N TYR A 278 14.85 10.83 -24.99
CA TYR A 278 13.61 11.06 -25.72
C TYR A 278 13.86 11.42 -27.19
#